data_AF-A0A563CW21-F1
#
_entry.id   AF-A0A563CW21-F1
#
_cell.length_a   1.000
_cell.length_b   1.000
_cell.length_c   1.000
_cell.angle_alpha   90.00
_cell.angle_beta   90.00
_cell.angle_gamma   90.00
#
_symmetry.space_group_name_H-M   'P 1'
#
loop_
_entity.id
_entity.type
_entity.pdbx_description
1 polymer ?
#
loop_
_entity_poly.entity_id
_entity_poly.type
_entity_poly.pdbx_seq_one_letter_code
_entity_poly.pdbx_strand_id
1 'polypeptide(L)'
;MSEAIDKPLTLENTDTYVDDALGAVINLVEDVVAEYDAQPGAEWQQLGEANGKEHEDAALEYFGLEDVEGILRYLEGKASQFAVIGQVIAQANKSSDVFVPSDSAPVPQATGSGTGMEKKGKQPKLENLLFVLMNDFGIDPDDPEAVSIVRGSVNTNMMREEPYYQVTVPGIDKVILVCQEYGNATFVFNGEWVREQVNSNQEEFYSQFGKCAKRWIQPTEIG
;
A
#
# COMPACT_ATOMS: atom_id res chain seq x y z
N MET A 1 18.59 14.48 14.49
CA MET A 1 17.90 13.95 13.31
C MET A 1 16.41 13.95 13.59
N SER A 2 15.60 14.47 12.66
CA SER A 2 14.14 14.56 12.81
C SER A 2 13.54 13.15 12.93
N GLU A 3 12.66 12.95 13.93
CA GLU A 3 11.99 11.68 14.23
C GLU A 3 11.25 11.08 13.02
N ALA A 4 10.93 11.90 12.02
CA ALA A 4 10.23 11.47 10.81
C ALA A 4 11.15 10.92 9.70
N ILE A 5 12.46 11.20 9.72
CA ILE A 5 13.44 10.55 8.82
C ILE A 5 13.73 9.11 9.28
N ASP A 6 13.66 8.88 10.59
CA ASP A 6 13.92 7.57 11.20
C ASP A 6 12.70 6.64 11.20
N LYS A 7 11.54 7.09 10.70
CA LYS A 7 10.34 6.23 10.62
C LYS A 7 10.58 5.13 9.59
N PRO A 8 10.51 3.85 9.98
CA PRO A 8 10.66 2.76 9.03
C PRO A 8 9.43 2.70 8.09
N LEU A 9 9.67 2.19 6.87
CA LEU A 9 8.59 1.75 6.01
C LEU A 9 7.92 0.53 6.65
N THR A 10 6.60 0.58 6.77
CA THR A 10 5.75 -0.45 7.34
C THR A 10 4.53 -0.70 6.45
N LEU A 11 3.81 -1.78 6.72
CA LEU A 11 2.56 -2.09 6.02
C LEU A 11 1.44 -1.07 6.29
N GLU A 12 1.55 -0.24 7.33
CA GLU A 12 0.52 0.71 7.72
C GLU A 12 0.71 2.11 7.12
N ASN A 13 1.93 2.45 6.69
CA ASN A 13 2.27 3.75 6.15
C ASN A 13 2.75 3.69 4.70
N THR A 14 2.57 2.58 3.99
CA THR A 14 3.10 2.40 2.64
C THR A 14 2.62 3.49 1.66
N ASP A 15 1.36 3.90 1.78
CA ASP A 15 0.71 4.91 0.95
C ASP A 15 1.11 6.36 1.27
N THR A 16 1.66 6.62 2.46
CA THR A 16 2.11 7.96 2.88
C THR A 16 3.61 8.07 3.11
N TYR A 17 4.34 6.95 3.10
CA TYR A 17 5.73 6.87 3.55
C TYR A 17 6.66 7.86 2.84
N VAL A 18 6.61 7.90 1.51
CA VAL A 18 7.49 8.75 0.71
C VAL A 18 7.18 10.22 0.96
N ASP A 19 5.90 10.60 0.99
CA ASP A 19 5.48 11.97 1.18
C ASP A 19 5.81 12.46 2.60
N ASP A 20 5.55 11.62 3.61
CA ASP A 20 5.85 11.91 5.01
C ASP A 20 7.37 12.04 5.23
N ALA A 21 8.16 11.15 4.65
CA ALA A 21 9.62 11.17 4.76
C ALA A 21 10.23 12.37 4.00
N LEU A 22 9.70 12.71 2.82
CA LEU A 22 10.15 13.88 2.06
C LEU A 22 9.84 15.17 2.84
N GLY A 23 8.64 15.28 3.39
CA GLY A 23 8.27 16.40 4.26
C GLY A 23 9.19 16.51 5.48
N ALA A 24 9.60 15.38 6.05
CA ALA A 24 10.56 15.35 7.16
C ALA A 24 11.95 15.86 6.78
N VAL A 25 12.44 15.50 5.59
CA VAL A 25 13.73 15.97 5.07
C VAL A 25 13.68 17.47 4.79
N ILE A 26 12.60 17.97 4.18
CA ILE A 26 12.41 19.40 3.94
C ILE A 26 12.46 20.18 5.25
N ASN A 27 11.69 19.76 6.25
CA ASN A 27 11.70 20.40 7.57
C ASN A 27 13.08 20.36 8.24
N LEU A 28 13.82 19.25 8.09
CA LEU A 28 15.19 19.15 8.63
C LEU A 28 16.12 20.19 7.98
N VAL A 29 16.09 20.31 6.65
CA VAL A 29 16.94 21.26 5.93
C VAL A 29 16.58 22.69 6.33
N GLU A 30 15.29 23.03 6.40
CA GLU A 30 14.81 24.33 6.85
C GLU A 30 15.29 24.68 8.27
N ASP A 31 15.15 23.73 9.21
CA ASP A 31 15.59 23.89 10.60
C ASP A 31 17.11 24.08 10.71
N VAL A 32 17.88 23.28 9.97
CA VAL A 32 19.35 23.31 9.96
C VAL A 32 19.88 24.61 9.37
N VAL A 33 19.30 25.08 8.27
CA VAL A 33 19.65 26.38 7.67
C VAL A 33 19.34 27.52 8.64
N ALA A 34 18.17 27.50 9.29
CA ALA A 34 17.82 28.52 10.28
C ALA A 34 18.78 28.52 11.49
N GLU A 35 19.22 27.35 11.96
CA GLU A 35 20.18 27.24 13.06
C GLU A 35 21.59 27.68 12.65
N TYR A 36 22.01 27.37 11.40
CA TYR A 36 23.25 27.85 10.82
C TYR A 36 23.27 29.38 10.69
N ASP A 37 22.14 29.97 10.30
CA ASP A 37 21.98 31.42 10.17
C ASP A 37 22.03 32.15 11.52
N ALA A 38 21.65 31.48 12.61
CA ALA A 38 21.73 32.05 13.94
C ALA A 38 23.17 32.06 14.52
N GLN A 39 24.15 31.41 13.87
CA GLN A 39 25.50 31.30 14.42
C GLN A 39 26.29 32.63 14.36
N PRO A 40 26.93 33.05 15.48
CA PRO A 40 27.71 34.27 15.50
C PRO A 40 29.01 34.13 14.69
N GLY A 41 29.23 35.02 13.72
CA GLY A 41 30.43 35.03 12.87
C GLY A 41 30.39 34.06 11.70
N ALA A 42 29.21 33.56 11.35
CA ALA A 42 29.04 32.58 10.30
C ALA A 42 29.44 33.13 8.91
N GLU A 43 30.31 32.39 8.22
CA GLU A 43 30.95 32.80 6.96
C GLU A 43 29.95 33.07 5.82
N TRP A 44 28.73 32.54 5.92
CA TRP A 44 27.67 32.71 4.92
C TRP A 44 27.17 34.16 4.79
N GLN A 45 27.37 35.03 5.79
CA GLN A 45 27.07 36.47 5.64
C GLN A 45 27.95 37.16 4.58
N GLN A 46 29.04 36.52 4.16
CA GLN A 46 29.92 36.97 3.08
C GLN A 46 29.63 36.29 1.73
N LEU A 47 28.91 35.16 1.74
CA LEU A 47 28.35 34.55 0.54
C LEU A 47 27.11 35.36 0.18
N GLY A 48 27.20 36.23 -0.83
CA GLY A 48 26.03 37.02 -1.27
C GLY A 48 24.83 36.11 -1.60
N GLU A 49 23.61 36.65 -1.53
CA GLU A 49 22.28 36.00 -1.67
C GLU A 49 22.08 35.07 -2.91
N ALA A 50 23.08 34.89 -3.76
CA ALA A 50 22.97 34.35 -5.10
C ALA A 50 23.01 32.82 -5.21
N ASN A 51 23.15 32.05 -4.13
CA ASN A 51 23.24 30.58 -4.27
C ASN A 51 22.67 29.81 -3.07
N GLY A 52 21.33 29.71 -3.01
CA GLY A 52 20.62 28.97 -1.95
C GLY A 52 21.09 27.52 -1.77
N LYS A 53 21.51 26.86 -2.85
CA LYS A 53 22.12 25.52 -2.78
C LYS A 53 23.44 25.52 -2.00
N GLU A 54 24.36 26.44 -2.28
CA GLU A 54 25.66 26.47 -1.58
C GLU A 54 25.48 26.83 -0.10
N HIS A 55 24.43 27.59 0.22
CA HIS A 55 24.05 27.91 1.60
C HIS A 55 23.48 26.70 2.33
N GLU A 56 22.53 25.97 1.72
CA GLU A 56 22.01 24.70 2.24
C GLU A 56 23.14 23.66 2.43
N ASP A 57 23.99 23.49 1.42
CA ASP A 57 25.12 22.56 1.45
C ASP A 57 26.10 22.91 2.58
N ALA A 58 26.42 24.21 2.77
CA ALA A 58 27.29 24.66 3.87
C ALA A 58 26.67 24.46 5.26
N ALA A 59 25.35 24.67 5.39
CA ALA A 59 24.64 24.40 6.64
C ALA A 59 24.65 22.90 6.96
N LEU A 60 24.35 22.05 5.98
CA LEU A 60 24.38 20.60 6.14
C LEU A 60 25.79 20.10 6.50
N GLU A 61 26.84 20.59 5.83
CA GLU A 61 28.24 20.26 6.15
C GLU A 61 28.60 20.68 7.58
N TYR A 62 28.23 21.89 7.99
CA TYR A 62 28.49 22.40 9.34
C TYR A 62 27.90 21.50 10.45
N PHE A 63 26.72 20.93 10.22
CA PHE A 63 26.06 20.01 11.17
C PHE A 63 26.36 18.52 10.90
N GLY A 64 27.22 18.19 9.93
CA GLY A 64 27.60 16.82 9.59
C GLY A 64 26.48 15.98 8.96
N LEU A 65 25.59 16.61 8.19
CA LEU A 65 24.41 16.01 7.55
C LEU A 65 24.62 15.79 6.03
N GLU A 66 25.83 15.49 5.60
CA GLU A 66 26.20 15.33 4.17
C GLU A 66 25.43 14.20 3.44
N ASP A 67 24.83 13.26 4.18
CA ASP A 67 24.10 12.11 3.59
C ASP A 67 22.64 12.43 3.17
N VAL A 68 22.19 13.69 3.27
CA VAL A 68 20.83 14.07 2.83
C VAL A 68 20.59 13.74 1.35
N GLU A 69 21.60 13.88 0.48
CA GLU A 69 21.47 13.47 -0.93
C GLU A 69 21.30 11.94 -1.09
N GLY A 70 21.91 11.15 -0.19
CA GLY A 70 21.70 9.70 -0.14
C GLY A 70 20.26 9.36 0.23
N ILE A 71 19.71 10.03 1.24
CA ILE A 71 18.31 9.88 1.68
C ILE A 71 17.34 10.26 0.55
N LEU A 72 17.55 11.41 -0.11
CA LEU A 72 16.69 11.86 -1.20
C LEU A 72 16.68 10.88 -2.38
N ARG A 73 17.84 10.34 -2.77
CA ARG A 73 17.93 9.30 -3.82
C ARG A 73 17.21 8.01 -3.42
N TYR A 74 17.31 7.61 -2.15
CA TYR A 74 16.56 6.46 -1.64
C TYR A 74 15.05 6.70 -1.73
N LEU A 75 14.57 7.88 -1.32
CA LEU A 75 13.15 8.26 -1.39
C LEU A 75 12.65 8.33 -2.84
N GLU A 76 13.43 8.89 -3.77
CA GLU A 76 13.11 8.90 -5.20
C GLU A 76 12.98 7.47 -5.75
N GLY A 77 13.88 6.57 -5.35
CA GLY A 77 13.79 5.15 -5.68
C GLY A 77 12.50 4.51 -5.16
N LYS A 78 12.09 4.79 -3.92
CA LYS A 78 10.84 4.29 -3.35
C LYS A 78 9.61 4.90 -4.02
N ALA A 79 9.62 6.19 -4.31
CA ALA A 79 8.56 6.87 -5.06
C ALA A 79 8.33 6.21 -6.43
N SER A 80 9.42 5.91 -7.13
CA SER A 80 9.39 5.23 -8.43
C SER A 80 8.78 3.82 -8.33
N GLN A 81 9.14 3.06 -7.29
CA GLN A 81 8.56 1.73 -7.05
C GLN A 81 7.04 1.81 -6.79
N PHE A 82 6.60 2.73 -5.94
CA PHE A 82 5.17 2.91 -5.65
C PHE A 82 4.38 3.44 -6.85
N ALA A 83 5.00 4.29 -7.69
CA ALA A 83 4.38 4.74 -8.93
C ALA A 83 4.10 3.57 -9.90
N VAL A 84 5.06 2.65 -10.06
CA VAL A 84 4.89 1.43 -10.87
C VAL A 84 3.74 0.57 -10.30
N ILE A 85 3.76 0.32 -8.98
CA ILE A 85 2.71 -0.46 -8.32
C ILE A 85 1.33 0.19 -8.52
N GLY A 86 1.22 1.50 -8.31
CA GLY A 86 -0.02 2.25 -8.51
C GLY A 86 -0.53 2.17 -9.95
N GLN A 87 0.36 2.24 -10.93
CA GLN A 87 0.03 2.05 -12.34
C GLN A 87 -0.53 0.65 -12.61
N VAL A 88 0.14 -0.40 -12.13
CA VAL A 88 -0.30 -1.80 -12.29
C VAL A 88 -1.69 -2.01 -11.68
N ILE A 89 -1.94 -1.49 -10.48
CA ILE A 89 -3.25 -1.57 -9.83
C ILE A 89 -4.32 -0.85 -10.65
N ALA A 90 -4.02 0.34 -11.16
CA ALA A 90 -4.96 1.13 -11.97
C ALA A 90 -5.35 0.43 -13.29
N GLN A 91 -4.43 -0.37 -13.84
CA GLN A 91 -4.62 -1.12 -15.08
C GLN A 91 -5.23 -2.52 -14.87
N ALA A 92 -5.44 -2.95 -13.63
CA ALA A 92 -5.99 -4.26 -13.33
C ALA A 92 -7.34 -4.52 -14.05
N ASN A 93 -7.43 -5.69 -14.69
CA ASN A 93 -8.64 -6.11 -15.40
C ASN A 93 -9.82 -6.19 -14.45
N LYS A 94 -11.01 -5.79 -14.91
CA LYS A 94 -12.24 -5.84 -14.10
C LYS A 94 -13.05 -7.08 -14.46
N SER A 95 -13.45 -7.86 -13.46
CA SER A 95 -14.44 -8.92 -13.59
C SER A 95 -15.81 -8.46 -13.05
N SER A 96 -16.88 -8.98 -13.65
CA SER A 96 -18.24 -8.88 -13.10
C SER A 96 -18.46 -9.78 -11.88
N ASP A 97 -17.54 -10.71 -11.60
CA ASP A 97 -17.70 -11.74 -10.58
C ASP A 97 -17.38 -11.23 -9.17
N VAL A 98 -18.16 -11.71 -8.21
CA VAL A 98 -17.89 -11.50 -6.78
C VAL A 98 -16.99 -12.64 -6.29
N PHE A 99 -15.70 -12.36 -6.06
CA PHE A 99 -14.74 -13.40 -5.66
C PHE A 99 -14.95 -13.95 -4.25
N VAL A 100 -15.28 -13.09 -3.29
CA VAL A 100 -15.56 -13.48 -1.90
C VAL A 100 -16.93 -12.95 -1.51
N PRO A 101 -17.97 -13.79 -1.46
CA PRO A 101 -19.28 -13.38 -0.98
C PRO A 101 -19.20 -12.80 0.44
N SER A 102 -19.99 -11.78 0.70
CA SER A 102 -20.15 -11.15 2.01
C SER A 102 -21.58 -11.38 2.48
N ASP A 103 -21.81 -11.26 3.78
CA ASP A 103 -23.18 -11.19 4.30
C ASP A 103 -23.93 -10.00 3.69
N SER A 104 -25.24 -10.16 3.59
CA SER A 104 -26.12 -9.15 3.03
C SER A 104 -26.11 -7.90 3.90
N ALA A 105 -26.05 -6.73 3.27
CA ALA A 105 -26.26 -5.47 3.96
C ALA A 105 -27.64 -5.50 4.63
N PRO A 106 -27.75 -5.13 5.91
CA PRO A 106 -29.04 -5.05 6.56
C PRO A 106 -29.91 -4.07 5.76
N VAL A 107 -31.13 -4.48 5.44
CA VAL A 107 -32.12 -3.59 4.86
C VAL A 107 -32.29 -2.44 5.85
N PRO A 108 -32.14 -1.16 5.44
CA PRO A 108 -32.31 -0.03 6.34
C PRO A 108 -33.70 -0.06 6.98
N GLN A 109 -33.80 -0.59 8.21
CA GLN A 109 -35.00 -0.53 9.02
C GLN A 109 -34.84 0.62 10.00
N ALA A 110 -35.11 1.86 9.57
CA ALA A 110 -35.72 2.89 10.42
C ALA A 110 -35.90 4.23 9.69
N THR A 111 -37.13 4.74 9.77
CA THR A 111 -37.45 6.15 9.90
C THR A 111 -36.82 6.70 11.20
N GLY A 112 -35.57 7.16 11.14
CA GLY A 112 -34.87 7.79 12.26
C GLY A 112 -33.70 8.61 11.76
N SER A 113 -33.44 9.77 12.36
CA SER A 113 -32.40 10.74 11.94
C SER A 113 -30.97 10.30 12.28
N GLY A 114 -30.72 8.99 12.40
CA GLY A 114 -29.43 8.44 12.75
C GLY A 114 -28.41 8.81 11.67
N THR A 115 -27.30 9.41 12.09
CA THR A 115 -26.10 9.57 11.27
C THR A 115 -25.75 8.19 10.69
N GLY A 116 -25.59 8.12 9.36
CA GLY A 116 -25.43 6.87 8.62
C GLY A 116 -24.36 5.93 9.18
N MET A 117 -24.44 4.65 8.81
CA MET A 117 -23.47 3.65 9.24
C MET A 117 -22.04 4.12 8.94
N GLU A 118 -21.16 4.05 9.95
CA GLU A 118 -19.76 4.42 9.80
C GLU A 118 -19.11 3.55 8.72
N LYS A 119 -18.50 4.21 7.73
CA LYS A 119 -17.77 3.50 6.69
C LYS A 119 -16.52 2.88 7.28
N LYS A 120 -16.25 1.62 6.94
CA LYS A 120 -14.99 1.00 7.31
C LYS A 120 -13.83 1.73 6.64
N GLY A 121 -12.74 1.89 7.40
CA GLY A 121 -11.47 2.41 6.86
C GLY A 121 -10.88 1.49 5.78
N LYS A 122 -9.83 1.97 5.12
CA LYS A 122 -9.08 1.22 4.11
C LYS A 122 -7.64 1.02 4.56
N GLN A 123 -6.97 0.03 3.99
CA GLN A 123 -5.55 -0.26 4.16
C GLN A 123 -4.94 -0.61 2.79
N PRO A 124 -3.68 -0.21 2.51
CA PRO A 124 -3.02 -0.43 1.22
C PRO A 124 -2.57 -1.89 1.01
N LYS A 125 -3.39 -2.89 1.37
CA LYS A 125 -2.99 -4.30 1.36
C LYS A 125 -2.53 -4.83 0.00
N LEU A 126 -3.16 -4.36 -1.09
CA LEU A 126 -2.76 -4.75 -2.44
C LEU A 126 -1.40 -4.16 -2.80
N GLU A 127 -1.19 -2.87 -2.49
CA GLU A 127 0.08 -2.19 -2.72
C GLU A 127 1.21 -2.82 -1.90
N ASN A 128 0.96 -3.10 -0.61
CA ASN A 128 1.88 -3.81 0.26
C ASN A 128 2.28 -5.18 -0.29
N LEU A 129 1.31 -5.95 -0.79
CA LEU A 129 1.56 -7.26 -1.38
C LEU A 129 2.49 -7.13 -2.59
N LEU A 130 2.20 -6.21 -3.51
CA LEU A 130 3.01 -6.00 -4.70
C LEU A 130 4.41 -5.47 -4.36
N PHE A 131 4.52 -4.62 -3.34
CA PHE A 131 5.79 -4.13 -2.84
C PHE A 131 6.67 -5.26 -2.28
N VAL A 132 6.09 -6.17 -1.48
CA VAL A 132 6.78 -7.35 -0.95
C VAL A 132 7.19 -8.30 -2.08
N LEU A 133 6.31 -8.55 -3.06
CA LEU A 133 6.66 -9.38 -4.23
C LEU A 133 7.87 -8.80 -4.98
N MET A 134 7.88 -7.49 -5.22
CA MET A 134 8.97 -6.79 -5.88
C MET A 134 10.28 -6.84 -5.09
N ASN A 135 10.25 -6.50 -3.80
CA ASN A 135 11.48 -6.26 -3.03
C ASN A 135 12.01 -7.52 -2.33
N ASP A 136 11.15 -8.41 -1.85
CA ASP A 136 11.57 -9.58 -1.06
C ASP A 136 11.67 -10.84 -1.92
N PHE A 137 10.85 -10.93 -2.97
CA PHE A 137 10.80 -12.10 -3.86
C PHE A 137 11.44 -11.83 -5.23
N GLY A 138 11.77 -10.58 -5.56
CA GLY A 138 12.33 -10.21 -6.87
C GLY A 138 11.34 -10.44 -8.02
N ILE A 139 10.04 -10.38 -7.74
CA ILE A 139 8.96 -10.60 -8.71
C ILE A 139 8.44 -9.25 -9.15
N ASP A 140 8.67 -8.92 -10.43
CA ASP A 140 8.22 -7.65 -11.01
C ASP A 140 6.69 -7.64 -11.17
N PRO A 141 5.96 -6.73 -10.50
CA PRO A 141 4.51 -6.64 -10.66
C PRO A 141 4.07 -6.04 -12.02
N ASP A 142 4.95 -5.38 -12.77
CA ASP A 142 4.66 -4.86 -14.11
C ASP A 142 4.85 -5.91 -15.22
N ASP A 143 5.45 -7.06 -14.89
CA ASP A 143 5.53 -8.20 -15.80
C ASP A 143 4.23 -9.03 -15.73
N PRO A 144 3.39 -9.02 -16.79
CA PRO A 144 2.11 -9.73 -16.78
C PRO A 144 2.24 -11.26 -16.73
N GLU A 145 3.42 -11.82 -17.05
CA GLU A 145 3.71 -13.25 -16.91
C GLU A 145 4.10 -13.60 -15.46
N ALA A 146 4.65 -12.64 -14.73
CA ALA A 146 5.04 -12.81 -13.32
C ALA A 146 3.88 -12.55 -12.35
N VAL A 147 3.06 -11.51 -12.63
CA VAL A 147 1.92 -11.12 -11.80
C VAL A 147 0.72 -10.75 -12.68
N SER A 148 -0.42 -11.37 -12.40
CA SER A 148 -1.70 -11.00 -13.04
C SER A 148 -2.71 -10.58 -11.99
N ILE A 149 -3.33 -9.41 -12.19
CA ILE A 149 -4.30 -8.83 -11.26
C ILE A 149 -5.67 -8.70 -11.93
N VAL A 150 -6.68 -9.26 -11.28
CA VAL A 150 -8.09 -9.07 -11.64
C VAL A 150 -8.83 -8.48 -10.46
N ARG A 151 -9.55 -7.38 -10.69
CA ARG A 151 -10.44 -6.76 -9.72
C ARG A 151 -11.83 -7.37 -9.83
N GLY A 152 -12.34 -7.94 -8.74
CA GLY A 152 -13.71 -8.44 -8.68
C GLY A 152 -14.75 -7.32 -8.58
N SER A 153 -16.01 -7.72 -8.40
CA SER A 153 -17.14 -6.83 -8.18
C SER A 153 -17.62 -6.85 -6.73
N VAL A 154 -18.41 -5.83 -6.38
CA VAL A 154 -19.23 -5.78 -5.16
C VAL A 154 -20.66 -5.44 -5.58
N ASN A 155 -21.63 -6.01 -4.87
CA ASN A 155 -23.04 -5.75 -5.08
C ASN A 155 -23.57 -4.79 -4.02
N THR A 156 -24.55 -3.96 -4.36
CA THR A 156 -25.20 -3.02 -3.43
C THR A 156 -25.85 -3.69 -2.23
N ASN A 157 -26.13 -5.00 -2.33
CA ASN A 157 -26.73 -5.79 -1.27
C ASN A 157 -25.69 -6.42 -0.34
N MET A 158 -24.40 -6.14 -0.51
CA MET A 158 -23.32 -6.67 0.32
C MET A 158 -22.93 -5.66 1.41
N MET A 159 -22.55 -6.17 2.59
CA MET A 159 -21.99 -5.34 3.67
C MET A 159 -20.66 -4.67 3.33
N ARG A 160 -19.95 -5.18 2.33
CA ARG A 160 -18.62 -4.75 1.94
C ARG A 160 -18.71 -3.75 0.80
N GLU A 161 -17.97 -2.65 0.89
CA GLU A 161 -17.91 -1.60 -0.14
C GLU A 161 -16.74 -1.82 -1.11
N GLU A 162 -15.68 -2.50 -0.69
CA GLU A 162 -14.51 -2.77 -1.54
C GLU A 162 -14.50 -4.20 -2.11
N PRO A 163 -14.16 -4.39 -3.40
CA PRO A 163 -13.99 -5.72 -3.95
C PRO A 163 -12.69 -6.36 -3.50
N TYR A 164 -12.64 -7.68 -3.65
CA TYR A 164 -11.38 -8.40 -3.62
C TYR A 164 -10.68 -8.28 -4.97
N TYR A 165 -9.35 -8.18 -4.93
CA TYR A 165 -8.46 -8.36 -6.05
C TYR A 165 -7.92 -9.78 -6.01
N GLN A 166 -7.93 -10.47 -7.14
CA GLN A 166 -7.24 -11.72 -7.36
C GLN A 166 -5.87 -11.43 -7.96
N VAL A 167 -4.83 -11.78 -7.22
CA VAL A 167 -3.43 -11.66 -7.65
C VAL A 167 -2.90 -13.06 -7.90
N THR A 168 -2.52 -13.35 -9.13
CA THR A 168 -1.95 -14.64 -9.54
C THR A 168 -0.45 -14.47 -9.72
N VAL A 169 0.34 -15.30 -9.03
CA VAL A 169 1.80 -15.25 -9.05
C VAL A 169 2.34 -16.64 -9.40
N PRO A 170 2.52 -16.97 -10.70
CA PRO A 170 2.91 -18.30 -11.13
C PRO A 170 4.27 -18.74 -10.58
N GLY A 171 5.25 -17.83 -10.48
CA GLY A 171 6.61 -18.12 -10.03
C GLY A 171 6.74 -18.74 -8.63
N ILE A 172 5.73 -18.53 -7.77
CA ILE A 172 5.65 -19.13 -6.42
C ILE A 172 4.42 -20.04 -6.24
N ASP A 173 3.73 -20.34 -7.35
CA ASP A 173 2.50 -21.13 -7.39
C ASP A 173 1.45 -20.66 -6.37
N LYS A 174 1.12 -19.37 -6.41
CA LYS A 174 0.11 -18.76 -5.53
C LYS A 174 -0.96 -17.98 -6.28
N VAL A 175 -2.18 -18.05 -5.74
CA VAL A 175 -3.30 -17.17 -6.07
C VAL A 175 -3.76 -16.53 -4.76
N ILE A 176 -3.85 -15.20 -4.72
CA ILE A 176 -4.10 -14.43 -3.51
C ILE A 176 -5.33 -13.56 -3.72
N LEU A 177 -6.28 -13.61 -2.78
CA LEU A 177 -7.42 -12.72 -2.74
C LEU A 177 -7.20 -11.67 -1.65
N VAL A 178 -7.12 -10.40 -2.04
CA VAL A 178 -6.87 -9.28 -1.13
C VAL A 178 -7.96 -8.21 -1.23
N CYS A 179 -8.45 -7.73 -0.08
CA CYS A 179 -9.41 -6.64 0.01
C CYS A 179 -8.82 -5.49 0.82
N GLN A 180 -8.98 -4.26 0.33
CA GLN A 180 -8.44 -3.07 0.99
C GLN A 180 -9.30 -2.59 2.16
N GLU A 181 -10.56 -3.02 2.28
CA GLU A 181 -11.42 -2.61 3.39
C GLU A 181 -10.95 -3.26 4.71
N TYR A 182 -10.83 -2.43 5.75
CA TYR A 182 -10.35 -2.82 7.08
C TYR A 182 -11.17 -3.99 7.66
N GLY A 183 -10.49 -4.90 8.34
CA GLY A 183 -11.09 -6.10 8.95
C GLY A 183 -11.41 -7.24 7.97
N ASN A 184 -11.22 -7.07 6.66
CA ASN A 184 -11.33 -8.18 5.71
C ASN A 184 -10.05 -9.03 5.68
N ALA A 185 -10.21 -10.35 5.59
CA ALA A 185 -9.10 -11.29 5.51
C ALA A 185 -8.40 -11.25 4.13
N THR A 186 -7.15 -11.69 4.10
CA THR A 186 -6.44 -12.05 2.85
C THR A 186 -6.43 -13.57 2.74
N PHE A 187 -6.80 -14.10 1.58
CA PHE A 187 -6.80 -15.55 1.34
C PHE A 187 -5.66 -15.91 0.38
N VAL A 188 -4.95 -17.00 0.67
CA VAL A 188 -3.80 -17.46 -0.11
C VAL A 188 -4.02 -18.92 -0.49
N PHE A 189 -3.93 -19.22 -1.79
CA PHE A 189 -4.17 -20.53 -2.35
C PHE A 189 -2.97 -21.01 -3.16
N ASN A 190 -2.79 -22.32 -3.22
CA ASN A 190 -1.89 -22.95 -4.18
C ASN A 190 -2.46 -22.81 -5.60
N GLY A 191 -1.61 -22.43 -6.56
CA GLY A 191 -2.04 -22.13 -7.93
C GLY A 191 -2.48 -23.37 -8.71
N GLU A 192 -1.81 -24.51 -8.52
CA GLU A 192 -2.19 -25.80 -9.11
C GLU A 192 -3.60 -26.19 -8.68
N TRP A 193 -3.87 -26.10 -7.37
CA TRP A 193 -5.20 -26.39 -6.83
C TRP A 193 -6.29 -25.50 -7.47
N VAL A 194 -6.03 -24.19 -7.61
CA VAL A 194 -6.99 -23.28 -8.25
C VAL A 194 -7.25 -23.68 -9.72
N ARG A 195 -6.21 -24.01 -10.48
CA ARG A 195 -6.35 -24.43 -11.89
C ARG A 195 -7.21 -25.70 -12.01
N GLU A 196 -7.00 -26.67 -11.14
CA GLU A 196 -7.82 -27.90 -11.11
C GLU A 196 -9.30 -27.59 -10.87
N GLN A 197 -9.61 -26.68 -9.95
CA GLN A 197 -10.99 -26.32 -9.65
C GLN A 197 -11.64 -25.50 -10.79
N VAL A 198 -10.94 -24.53 -11.37
CA VAL A 198 -11.45 -23.70 -12.47
C VAL A 198 -11.69 -24.53 -13.73
N ASN A 199 -10.79 -25.46 -14.05
CA ASN A 199 -10.96 -26.40 -15.17
C ASN A 199 -12.14 -27.35 -14.97
N SER A 200 -12.56 -27.55 -13.72
CA SER A 200 -13.68 -28.43 -13.37
C SER A 200 -15.02 -27.70 -13.48
N ASN A 201 -15.15 -26.44 -12.99
CA ASN A 201 -16.33 -25.58 -13.17
C ASN A 201 -16.11 -24.14 -12.60
N GLN A 202 -15.98 -23.12 -13.45
CA GLN A 202 -15.61 -21.75 -13.02
C GLN A 202 -16.68 -21.00 -12.19
N GLU A 203 -17.98 -21.15 -12.51
CA GLU A 203 -19.07 -20.54 -11.70
C GLU A 203 -19.19 -21.23 -10.33
N GLU A 204 -18.94 -22.52 -10.28
CA GLU A 204 -18.96 -23.30 -9.04
C GLU A 204 -17.73 -23.02 -8.19
N PHE A 205 -16.57 -22.71 -8.77
CA PHE A 205 -15.39 -22.25 -8.02
C PHE A 205 -15.71 -21.02 -7.17
N TYR A 206 -16.22 -19.93 -7.75
CA TYR A 206 -16.54 -18.72 -6.97
C TYR A 206 -17.76 -18.92 -6.03
N SER A 207 -18.73 -19.74 -6.41
CA SER A 207 -19.89 -20.11 -5.56
C SER A 207 -19.50 -21.01 -4.37
N GLN A 208 -18.63 -22.00 -4.59
CA GLN A 208 -18.07 -22.84 -3.54
C GLN A 208 -17.04 -22.08 -2.70
N PHE A 209 -16.32 -21.10 -3.24
CA PHE A 209 -15.51 -20.17 -2.45
C PHE A 209 -16.33 -19.47 -1.36
N GLY A 210 -17.53 -18.99 -1.69
CA GLY A 210 -18.45 -18.43 -0.70
C GLY A 210 -18.89 -19.41 0.38
N LYS A 211 -19.01 -20.71 0.06
CA LYS A 211 -19.41 -21.77 0.99
C LYS A 211 -18.23 -22.30 1.81
N CYS A 212 -17.05 -22.43 1.20
CA CYS A 212 -15.80 -22.85 1.84
C CYS A 212 -15.28 -21.76 2.76
N ALA A 213 -15.27 -20.49 2.35
CA ALA A 213 -14.92 -19.38 3.25
C ALA A 213 -15.81 -19.36 4.50
N LYS A 214 -17.13 -19.60 4.36
CA LYS A 214 -18.03 -19.77 5.52
C LYS A 214 -17.71 -20.98 6.41
N ARG A 215 -17.11 -22.04 5.86
CA ARG A 215 -16.69 -23.24 6.60
C ARG A 215 -15.35 -23.05 7.33
N TRP A 216 -14.48 -22.16 6.85
CA TRP A 216 -13.21 -21.81 7.49
C TRP A 216 -13.31 -20.60 8.45
N ILE A 217 -14.37 -19.78 8.36
CA ILE A 217 -14.66 -18.63 9.26
C ILE A 217 -15.46 -19.05 10.51
N GLN A 218 -15.81 -20.34 10.67
CA GLN A 218 -16.20 -20.83 11.99
C GLN A 218 -14.97 -20.72 12.89
N PRO A 219 -15.02 -20.02 14.04
CA PRO A 219 -13.91 -20.06 14.98
C PRO A 219 -13.73 -21.53 15.35
N THR A 220 -12.58 -22.11 14.99
CA THR A 220 -12.12 -23.28 15.72
C THR A 220 -12.03 -22.82 17.17
N GLU A 221 -12.98 -23.28 18.00
CA GLU A 221 -12.86 -23.22 19.45
C GLU A 221 -11.53 -23.88 19.79
N ILE A 222 -10.52 -23.06 20.08
CA ILE A 222 -9.29 -23.55 20.67
C ILE A 222 -9.61 -23.70 22.15
N GLY A 223 -9.88 -24.93 22.56
CA GLY A 223 -9.88 -25.33 23.97
C GLY A 223 -8.47 -25.38 24.55
#